data_AF-A0A7Y0D8K9-F1
#
_entry.id   AF-A0A7Y0D8K9-F1
#
_cell.length_a   1.000
_cell.length_b   1.000
_cell.length_c   1.000
_cell.angle_alpha   90.00
_cell.angle_beta   90.00
_cell.angle_gamma   90.00
#
_symmetry.space_group_name_H-M   'P 1'
#
loop_
_entity.id
_entity.type
_entity.pdbx_description
1 polymer ?
#
loop_
_entity_poly.entity_id
_entity_poly.type
_entity_poly.pdbx_seq_one_letter_code
_entity_poly.pdbx_strand_id
1 'polypeptide(L)' 'MLAFAAKVDTTKVGAPAALAVITSTGFGYRRPDGVHVIPIGTLGP' A
#
# COMPACT_ATOMS: atom_id res chain seq x y z
N MET A 1 -10.36 -5.57 2.91
CA MET A 1 -9.07 -5.17 2.32
C MET A 1 -8.04 -6.31 2.23
N LEU A 2 -8.03 -7.32 3.12
CA LEU A 2 -7.13 -8.49 2.96
C LEU A 2 -7.35 -9.30 1.67
N ALA A 3 -8.57 -9.30 1.12
CA ALA A 3 -8.87 -10.00 -0.14
C ALA A 3 -8.05 -9.49 -1.34
N PHE A 4 -7.58 -8.24 -1.31
CA PHE A 4 -6.75 -7.69 -2.38
C PHE A 4 -5.37 -8.35 -2.41
N ALA A 5 -4.76 -8.59 -1.25
CA ALA A 5 -3.47 -9.26 -1.15
C ALA A 5 -3.53 -10.69 -1.73
N ALA A 6 -4.65 -11.39 -1.55
CA ALA A 6 -4.86 -12.73 -2.11
C ALA A 6 -4.94 -12.76 -3.65
N LYS A 7 -5.09 -11.60 -4.29
CA LYS A 7 -5.18 -11.46 -5.76
C LYS A 7 -3.82 -11.27 -6.42
N VAL A 8 -2.76 -11.09 -5.64
CA VAL A 8 -1.39 -10.94 -6.12
C VAL A 8 -0.76 -12.32 -6.33
N ASP A 9 -0.28 -12.56 -7.55
CA ASP A 9 0.47 -13.77 -7.87
C ASP A 9 1.90 -13.65 -7.34
N THR A 10 2.11 -14.16 -6.13
CA THR A 10 3.40 -14.06 -5.44
C THR A 10 4.51 -14.92 -6.08
N THR A 11 4.17 -15.82 -7.00
CA THR A 11 5.18 -16.63 -7.71
C THR A 11 6.00 -15.79 -8.69
N LYS A 12 5.43 -14.67 -9.17
CA LYS A 12 6.07 -13.77 -10.13
C LYS A 12 6.77 -12.59 -9.49
N VAL A 13 6.23 -12.06 -8.38
CA VAL A 13 6.67 -10.79 -7.77
C VAL A 13 7.18 -10.94 -6.33
N GLY A 14 7.11 -12.14 -5.75
CA GLY A 14 7.40 -12.38 -4.34
C GLY A 14 6.25 -11.99 -3.41
N ALA A 15 6.50 -12.08 -2.10
CA ALA A 15 5.52 -11.68 -1.10
C ALA A 15 5.39 -10.14 -1.05
N PRO A 16 4.16 -9.57 -0.98
CA PRO A 16 3.96 -8.13 -0.88
C PRO A 16 4.63 -7.55 0.37
N ALA A 17 5.41 -6.48 0.21
CA ALA A 17 6.12 -5.83 1.32
C ALA A 17 5.19 -5.04 2.26
N ALA A 18 4.09 -4.50 1.75
CA ALA A 18 3.10 -3.73 2.50
C ALA A 18 1.74 -3.69 1.79
N LEU A 19 0.69 -3.40 2.54
CA LEU A 19 -0.61 -2.98 2.00
C LEU A 19 -0.72 -1.45 2.14
N ALA A 20 -1.04 -0.76 1.05
CA ALA A 20 -1.11 0.69 1.03
C ALA A 20 -2.34 1.22 0.28
N VAL A 21 -2.74 2.45 0.62
CA VAL A 21 -3.71 3.26 -0.13
C VAL A 21 -3.03 4.56 -0.52
N ILE A 22 -3.11 4.90 -1.80
CA ILE A 22 -2.60 6.17 -2.32
C ILE A 22 -3.69 7.23 -2.22
N THR A 23 -3.37 8.40 -1.67
CA THR A 23 -4.29 9.54 -1.54
C THR A 23 -3.82 10.74 -2.35
N SER A 24 -4.74 11.64 -2.70
CA SER A 24 -4.42 12.86 -3.45
C SER A 24 -3.65 13.88 -2.60
N THR A 25 -4.06 14.07 -1.35
CA THR A 25 -3.45 15.00 -0.39
C THR A 25 -3.35 14.36 1.00
N GLY A 26 -2.75 15.08 1.95
CA GLY A 26 -2.59 14.66 3.34
C GLY A 26 -1.16 14.26 3.71
N PHE A 27 -1.02 13.57 4.84
CA PHE A 27 0.27 13.11 5.36
C PHE A 27 0.43 11.61 5.18
N GLY A 28 1.68 11.16 5.04
CA GLY A 28 2.02 9.74 5.08
C GLY A 28 1.99 9.22 6.51
N TYR A 29 1.26 8.14 6.77
CA TYR A 29 1.24 7.47 8.07
C TYR A 29 0.81 6.02 7.95
N ARG A 30 1.05 5.24 9.02
CA ARG A 30 0.53 3.88 9.16
C ARG A 30 -0.69 3.89 10.06
N ARG A 31 -1.80 3.37 9.56
CA ARG A 31 -3.03 3.20 10.34
C ARG A 31 -2.88 2.06 11.37
N PRO A 32 -3.72 2.03 12.43
CA PRO A 32 -3.71 0.94 13.41
C PRO A 32 -3.93 -0.46 12.81
N ASP A 33 -4.60 -0.55 11.67
CA ASP A 33 -4.81 -1.81 10.93
C ASP A 33 -3.61 -2.23 10.05
N GLY A 34 -2.49 -1.51 10.15
CA GLY A 34 -1.24 -1.83 9.48
C GLY A 34 -1.13 -1.33 8.04
N VAL A 35 -2.19 -0.72 7.48
CA VAL A 35 -2.19 -0.15 6.12
C VAL A 35 -1.43 1.17 6.08
N HIS A 36 -0.58 1.33 5.07
CA HIS A 36 0.11 2.59 4.80
C HIS A 36 -0.79 3.54 4.01
N VAL A 37 -0.95 4.77 4.49
CA VAL A 37 -1.56 5.87 3.73
C VAL A 37 -0.42 6.67 3.12
N ILE A 38 -0.41 6.79 1.81
CA ILE A 38 0.71 7.37 1.05
C ILE A 38 0.16 8.47 0.14
N PRO A 39 0.39 9.76 0.44
CA PRO A 39 0.04 10.83 -0.48
C PRO A 39 0.82 10.68 -1.79
N ILE A 40 0.17 10.89 -2.94
CA ILE A 40 0.78 10.69 -4.27
C ILE A 40 2.07 11.49 -4.46
N GLY A 41 2.18 12.67 -3.83
CA GLY A 41 3.37 13.52 -3.88
C GLY A 41 4.62 12.90 -3.25
N THR A 42 4.49 11.87 -2.41
CA THR A 42 5.65 11.22 -1.77
C THR A 42 6.29 10.13 -2.63
N LEU A 43 5.69 9.76 -3.77
CA LEU A 43 6.21 8.70 -4.64
C LEU A 43 7.25 9.20 -5.65
N GLY A 44 7.42 10.52 -5.77
CA GLY A 44 8.34 11.13 -6.74
C GLY A 44 8.01 10.78 -8.20
N PRO A 45 8.73 11.38 -9.17
CA PRO A 45 8.85 10.83 -10.53
C PRO A 45 9.80 9.62 -10.58
#